data_AF-A0A3A5VJL2-F1
#
_entry.id   AF-A0A3A5VJL2-F1
#
_cell.length_a   1.000
_cell.length_b   1.000
_cell.length_c   1.000
_cell.angle_alpha   90.00
_cell.angle_beta   90.00
_cell.angle_gamma   90.00
#
_symmetry.space_group_name_H-M   'P 1'
#
loop_
_entity.id
_entity.type
_entity.pdbx_description
1 polymer ?
#
loop_
_entity_poly.entity_id
_entity_poly.type
_entity_poly.pdbx_seq_one_letter_code
_entity_poly.pdbx_strand_id
1 'polypeptide(L)'
;MSDQRRRRQIKTPSGPRKKDAPDLSKYDLKAATGRQEVPKPQAKPDPSQERRQGGGQRGGNRGGQQRRQGGGQRGGNRGGQQRRQGGRGQGRRDQTRPEPEALKTETYARILEHDAGTGIATAMAEKSLAFCRLKLKGSDVMTVNQRIYIGKDASKRTDVAAIIGMAHLDKMSNMARQDLPSLVQLFIEEHAQYFVDEFYNKAGPMSLKQHSYELLPDVGPVKARNMVKARDQVGVFASMDELNALAKIKGAELLAQRFVEEIEDKTLVPRLTELLLPVEA
;
A
#
# COMPACT_ATOMS: atom_id res chain seq x y z
N MET A 1 29.42 6.76 -74.41
CA MET A 1 28.12 6.06 -74.53
C MET A 1 27.85 5.30 -73.25
N SER A 2 26.94 5.80 -72.40
CA SER A 2 26.29 5.10 -71.28
C SER A 2 25.50 6.13 -70.47
N ASP A 3 24.17 6.02 -70.35
CA ASP A 3 23.55 5.51 -69.12
C ASP A 3 22.00 5.57 -69.15
N GLN A 4 21.37 4.56 -68.55
CA GLN A 4 19.94 4.34 -68.40
C GLN A 4 19.39 5.09 -67.18
N ARG A 5 18.33 5.88 -67.33
CA ARG A 5 17.38 6.16 -66.23
C ARG A 5 15.94 6.08 -66.69
N ARG A 6 15.36 4.88 -66.53
CA ARG A 6 13.91 4.62 -66.57
C ARG A 6 13.23 5.44 -65.46
N ARG A 7 12.48 6.48 -65.79
CA ARG A 7 11.49 7.07 -64.86
C ARG A 7 10.27 6.17 -64.81
N ARG A 8 10.11 5.40 -63.73
CA ARG A 8 8.86 4.68 -63.43
C ARG A 8 7.80 5.71 -63.05
N GLN A 9 6.69 5.80 -63.79
CA GLN A 9 5.49 6.50 -63.32
C GLN A 9 4.86 5.64 -62.21
N ILE A 10 4.86 6.13 -60.99
CA ILE A 10 4.14 5.52 -59.87
C ILE A 10 2.82 6.26 -59.75
N LYS A 11 1.70 5.59 -60.04
CA LYS A 11 0.35 6.08 -59.71
C LYS A 11 0.14 5.88 -58.20
N THR A 12 0.21 6.95 -57.44
CA THR A 12 -0.19 6.97 -56.02
C THR A 12 -1.72 6.99 -55.94
N PRO A 13 -2.38 6.08 -55.20
CA PRO A 13 -3.83 6.14 -55.01
C PRO A 13 -4.18 7.32 -54.09
N SER A 14 -5.23 8.08 -54.44
CA SER A 14 -5.73 9.15 -53.58
C SER A 14 -6.41 8.55 -52.34
N GLY A 15 -6.01 8.99 -51.15
CA GLY A 15 -6.64 8.59 -49.89
C GLY A 15 -8.13 8.93 -49.81
N PRO A 16 -8.88 8.29 -48.90
CA PRO A 16 -10.32 8.49 -48.77
C PRO A 16 -10.65 9.94 -48.41
N ARG A 17 -11.63 10.52 -49.12
CA ARG A 17 -12.16 11.86 -48.85
C ARG A 17 -12.78 11.91 -47.44
N LYS A 18 -12.50 12.98 -46.69
CA LYS A 18 -13.16 13.26 -45.41
C LYS A 18 -14.68 13.32 -45.64
N LYS A 19 -15.44 12.56 -44.86
CA LYS A 19 -16.91 12.68 -44.81
C LYS A 19 -17.27 14.07 -44.28
N ASP A 20 -18.26 14.70 -44.88
CA ASP A 20 -18.77 16.01 -44.47
C ASP A 20 -19.23 15.97 -43.01
N ALA A 21 -18.88 17.03 -42.26
CA ALA A 21 -19.33 17.18 -40.88
C ALA A 21 -20.86 17.29 -40.83
N PRO A 22 -21.53 16.71 -39.83
CA PRO A 22 -22.97 16.85 -39.69
C PRO A 22 -23.35 18.32 -39.48
N ASP A 23 -24.34 18.76 -40.25
CA ASP A 23 -24.91 20.10 -40.16
C ASP A 23 -25.59 20.31 -38.81
N LEU A 24 -24.94 21.11 -37.96
CA LEU A 24 -25.38 21.40 -36.59
C LEU A 24 -26.60 22.34 -36.53
N SER A 25 -27.01 22.96 -37.65
CA SER A 25 -28.18 23.85 -37.70
C SER A 25 -29.52 23.11 -37.53
N LYS A 26 -29.50 21.77 -37.55
CA LYS A 26 -30.67 20.90 -37.33
C LYS A 26 -30.99 20.69 -35.85
N TYR A 27 -30.13 21.12 -34.94
CA TYR A 27 -30.34 21.04 -33.49
C TYR A 27 -30.82 22.38 -32.95
N ASP A 28 -32.13 22.49 -32.74
CA ASP A 28 -32.78 23.67 -32.17
C ASP A 28 -32.47 23.74 -30.66
N LEU A 29 -31.34 24.34 -30.31
CA LEU A 29 -30.92 24.55 -28.92
C LEU A 29 -31.78 25.66 -28.31
N LYS A 30 -32.77 25.29 -27.49
CA LYS A 30 -33.48 26.25 -26.64
C LYS A 30 -32.48 27.00 -25.77
N ALA A 31 -32.51 28.33 -25.84
CA ALA A 31 -31.72 29.20 -24.97
C ALA A 31 -32.00 28.83 -23.50
N ALA A 32 -30.93 28.58 -22.73
CA ALA A 32 -31.02 28.25 -21.32
C ALA A 32 -31.72 29.40 -20.57
N THR A 33 -32.90 29.12 -20.04
CA THR A 33 -33.62 30.02 -19.15
C THR A 33 -32.83 30.21 -17.85
N GLY A 34 -32.39 31.44 -17.63
CA GLY A 34 -32.10 32.05 -16.32
C GLY A 34 -31.27 31.23 -15.32
N ARG A 35 -29.94 31.38 -15.36
CA ARG A 35 -29.13 31.15 -14.15
C ARG A 35 -29.46 32.27 -13.15
N GLN A 36 -29.96 31.92 -11.96
CA GLN A 36 -29.93 32.85 -10.84
C GLN A 36 -28.47 33.15 -10.48
N GLU A 37 -28.10 34.43 -10.48
CA GLU A 37 -26.80 34.86 -9.98
C GLU A 37 -26.74 34.62 -8.47
N VAL A 38 -25.90 33.67 -8.06
CA VAL A 38 -25.58 33.47 -6.65
C VAL A 38 -24.62 34.59 -6.24
N PRO A 39 -24.92 35.37 -5.17
CA PRO A 39 -24.04 36.42 -4.72
C PRO A 39 -22.65 35.87 -4.34
N LYS A 40 -21.58 36.50 -4.83
CA LYS A 40 -20.21 36.16 -4.42
C LYS A 40 -20.05 36.34 -2.90
N PRO A 41 -19.41 35.40 -2.18
CA PRO A 41 -19.12 35.56 -0.76
C PRO A 41 -18.21 36.77 -0.55
N GLN A 42 -18.54 37.63 0.42
CA GLN A 42 -17.69 38.74 0.82
C GLN A 42 -16.39 38.23 1.45
N ALA A 43 -15.27 38.86 1.11
CA ALA A 43 -13.97 38.56 1.69
C ALA A 43 -14.00 38.83 3.21
N LYS A 44 -13.52 37.88 4.00
CA LYS A 44 -13.35 38.06 5.45
C LYS A 44 -12.31 39.15 5.73
N PRO A 45 -12.49 39.99 6.77
CA PRO A 45 -11.49 40.98 7.14
C PRO A 45 -10.20 40.32 7.64
N ASP A 46 -9.08 40.96 7.33
CA ASP A 46 -7.71 40.59 7.75
C ASP A 46 -7.59 40.61 9.30
N PRO A 47 -7.11 39.53 9.95
CA PRO A 47 -7.00 39.45 11.42
C PRO A 47 -5.97 40.40 12.04
N SER A 48 -5.24 41.20 11.24
CA SER A 48 -4.14 42.03 11.73
C SER A 48 -4.52 43.40 12.31
N GLN A 49 -5.83 43.75 12.40
CA GLN A 49 -6.25 45.08 12.86
C GLN A 49 -6.80 45.17 14.29
N GLU A 50 -6.91 44.09 15.05
CA GLU A 50 -7.31 44.15 16.46
C GLU A 50 -6.13 44.00 17.41
N ARG A 51 -5.32 45.05 17.53
CA ARG A 51 -4.50 45.28 18.73
C ARG A 51 -4.06 46.74 18.78
N ARG A 52 -4.97 47.61 19.24
CA ARG A 52 -4.64 48.88 19.89
C ARG A 52 -5.93 49.50 20.43
N GLN A 53 -6.16 49.29 21.73
CA GLN A 53 -6.57 50.31 22.73
C GLN A 53 -7.26 49.63 23.92
N GLY A 54 -6.82 49.99 25.13
CA GLY A 54 -7.47 49.56 26.37
C GLY A 54 -6.51 49.38 27.53
N GLY A 55 -5.89 50.47 27.99
CA GLY A 55 -5.24 50.52 29.31
C GLY A 55 -6.28 50.81 30.40
N GLY A 56 -6.12 50.22 31.59
CA GLY A 56 -6.94 50.59 32.76
C GLY A 56 -7.00 49.60 33.92
N GLN A 57 -5.97 49.64 34.78
CA GLN A 57 -6.01 49.57 36.25
C GLN A 57 -6.45 48.32 37.07
N ARG A 58 -5.52 47.99 37.98
CA ARG A 58 -5.64 47.62 39.41
C ARG A 58 -5.81 46.15 39.83
N GLY A 59 -4.92 45.73 40.74
CA GLY A 59 -5.15 44.62 41.68
C GLY A 59 -3.91 43.76 41.91
N GLY A 60 -3.01 44.20 42.81
CA GLY A 60 -1.79 43.47 43.12
C GLY A 60 -1.99 42.27 44.05
N ASN A 61 -1.07 41.30 43.98
CA ASN A 61 -0.59 40.63 45.19
C ASN A 61 0.86 40.16 44.99
N ARG A 62 1.72 40.57 45.93
CA ARG A 62 3.16 40.28 45.98
C ARG A 62 3.38 38.94 46.70
N GLY A 63 4.28 38.12 46.17
CA GLY A 63 4.87 36.98 46.86
C GLY A 63 6.19 36.61 46.19
N GLY A 64 7.28 37.19 46.68
CA GLY A 64 8.63 36.98 46.16
C GLY A 64 9.43 35.96 46.96
N GLN A 65 10.45 35.37 46.31
CA GLN A 65 11.70 34.85 46.88
C GLN A 65 12.64 34.51 45.70
N GLN A 66 13.45 35.48 45.25
CA GLN A 66 14.86 35.68 45.57
C GLN A 66 15.80 34.52 45.21
N ARG A 67 16.45 34.70 44.04
CA ARG A 67 17.74 34.13 43.67
C ARG A 67 18.84 34.73 44.56
N ARG A 68 19.77 33.90 45.06
CA ARG A 68 21.08 34.35 45.55
C ARG A 68 22.19 33.61 44.82
N GLN A 69 22.98 34.38 44.08
CA GLN A 69 24.35 34.08 43.70
C GLN A 69 25.27 34.39 44.89
N GLY A 70 26.36 33.63 45.03
CA GLY A 70 27.47 33.94 45.93
C GLY A 70 28.54 32.86 45.83
N GLY A 71 29.69 33.21 45.23
CA GLY A 71 30.86 32.35 45.13
C GLY A 71 31.78 32.42 46.36
N GLY A 72 32.83 31.58 46.37
CA GLY A 72 33.98 31.75 47.26
C GLY A 72 34.64 30.46 47.79
N GLN A 73 35.63 29.96 47.04
CA GLN A 73 36.87 29.26 47.44
C GLN A 73 37.11 28.80 48.90
N ARG A 74 37.53 27.52 49.09
CA ARG A 74 38.88 27.07 49.55
C ARG A 74 38.84 25.65 50.18
N GLY A 75 39.71 24.78 49.67
CA GLY A 75 40.61 23.93 50.45
C GLY A 75 40.06 22.67 51.13
N GLY A 76 40.74 21.52 50.91
CA GLY A 76 40.67 20.40 51.85
C GLY A 76 40.68 19.01 51.22
N ASN A 77 41.86 18.56 50.85
CA ASN A 77 42.18 17.18 50.46
C ASN A 77 41.78 16.18 51.56
N ARG A 78 40.96 15.15 51.25
CA ARG A 78 40.98 13.86 51.96
C ARG A 78 40.39 12.75 51.09
N GLY A 79 41.22 11.75 50.85
CA GLY A 79 40.98 10.66 49.93
C GLY A 79 39.81 9.77 50.34
N GLY A 80 39.09 9.34 49.31
CA GLY A 80 38.16 8.23 49.35
C GLY A 80 38.20 7.59 47.98
N GLN A 81 39.14 6.66 47.78
CA GLN A 81 39.15 5.74 46.65
C GLN A 81 37.91 4.84 46.75
N GLN A 82 36.74 5.34 46.34
CA GLN A 82 35.63 4.49 45.97
C GLN A 82 35.79 4.13 44.51
N ARG A 83 36.30 2.92 44.29
CA ARG A 83 36.23 2.21 43.02
C ARG A 83 34.76 2.17 42.58
N ARG A 84 34.33 3.15 41.79
CA ARG A 84 33.16 3.01 40.93
C ARG A 84 33.54 1.99 39.86
N GLN A 85 33.40 0.70 40.19
CA GLN A 85 33.21 -0.33 39.20
C GLN A 85 31.94 0.06 38.44
N GLY A 86 32.14 0.69 37.28
CA GLY A 86 31.13 0.74 36.24
C GLY A 86 30.86 -0.68 35.81
N GLY A 87 29.93 -1.33 36.49
CA GLY A 87 29.24 -2.52 36.01
C GLY A 87 28.47 -2.14 34.76
N ARG A 88 29.18 -2.15 33.62
CA ARG A 88 28.60 -2.09 32.28
C ARG A 88 27.50 -3.14 32.24
N GLY A 89 26.27 -2.69 31.97
CA GLY A 89 25.06 -3.51 31.92
C GLY A 89 25.25 -4.78 31.08
N GLN A 90 25.61 -5.87 31.75
CA GLN A 90 25.40 -7.23 31.30
C GLN A 90 24.06 -7.67 31.87
N GLY A 91 22.99 -7.31 31.18
CA GLY A 91 21.63 -7.69 31.60
C GLY A 91 20.54 -7.48 30.55
N ARG A 92 20.90 -7.07 29.32
CA ARG A 92 19.95 -6.81 28.22
C ARG A 92 20.18 -7.70 27.00
N ARG A 93 20.77 -8.89 27.16
CA ARG A 93 21.15 -9.74 26.01
C ARG A 93 20.23 -10.92 25.72
N ASP A 94 19.18 -11.15 26.49
CA ASP A 94 18.27 -12.29 26.24
C ASP A 94 16.78 -11.99 26.50
N GLN A 95 16.36 -10.73 26.34
CA GLN A 95 14.92 -10.48 26.22
C GLN A 95 14.50 -10.87 24.80
N THR A 96 13.83 -12.02 24.66
CA THR A 96 13.08 -12.40 23.46
C THR A 96 12.22 -11.21 23.07
N ARG A 97 12.56 -10.59 21.94
CA ARG A 97 11.79 -9.47 21.41
C ARG A 97 10.35 -9.96 21.21
N PRO A 98 9.33 -9.23 21.70
CA PRO A 98 7.95 -9.66 21.51
C PRO A 98 7.67 -9.80 20.02
N GLU A 99 7.02 -10.91 19.63
CA GLU A 99 6.62 -11.14 18.25
C GLU A 99 5.66 -10.02 17.79
N PRO A 100 5.83 -9.51 16.56
CA PRO A 100 4.93 -8.49 16.00
C PRO A 100 3.48 -8.95 16.04
N GLU A 101 2.55 -8.04 16.37
CA GLU A 101 1.13 -8.40 16.52
C GLU A 101 0.52 -8.99 15.26
N ALA A 102 0.89 -8.45 14.10
CA ALA A 102 0.45 -8.93 12.79
C ALA A 102 0.82 -10.39 12.50
N LEU A 103 1.80 -10.96 13.22
CA LEU A 103 2.25 -12.34 13.03
C LEU A 103 1.68 -13.30 14.09
N LYS A 104 1.02 -12.80 15.14
CA LYS A 104 0.54 -13.64 16.25
C LYS A 104 -0.53 -14.65 15.83
N THR A 105 -1.28 -14.34 14.77
CA THR A 105 -2.35 -15.18 14.21
C THR A 105 -1.88 -16.01 13.00
N GLU A 106 -0.64 -15.77 12.56
CA GLU A 106 -0.06 -16.41 11.38
C GLU A 106 0.54 -17.77 11.73
N THR A 107 0.27 -18.76 10.89
CA THR A 107 0.76 -20.12 11.09
C THR A 107 1.87 -20.45 10.10
N TYR A 108 1.75 -19.94 8.88
CA TYR A 108 2.64 -20.22 7.76
C TYR A 108 3.02 -18.92 7.05
N ALA A 109 4.19 -18.94 6.44
CA ALA A 109 4.68 -17.88 5.57
C ALA A 109 5.39 -18.49 4.34
N ARG A 110 5.51 -17.70 3.28
CA ARG A 110 6.21 -18.06 2.04
C ARG A 110 7.49 -17.26 1.90
N ILE A 111 8.60 -17.93 1.61
CA ILE A 111 9.90 -17.29 1.43
C ILE A 111 9.88 -16.38 0.20
N LEU A 112 10.32 -15.13 0.39
CA LEU A 112 10.54 -14.16 -0.69
C LEU A 112 12.01 -14.15 -1.12
N GLU A 113 12.91 -14.13 -0.14
CA GLU A 113 14.36 -14.11 -0.37
C GLU A 113 15.07 -14.69 0.85
N HIS A 114 16.26 -15.25 0.61
CA HIS A 114 17.12 -15.78 1.65
C HIS A 114 18.57 -15.35 1.41
N ASP A 115 19.17 -14.71 2.41
CA ASP A 115 20.60 -14.43 2.46
C ASP A 115 21.30 -15.54 3.23
N ALA A 116 21.91 -16.48 2.49
CA ALA A 116 22.65 -17.61 3.07
C ALA A 116 23.88 -17.18 3.87
N GLY A 117 24.45 -16.00 3.60
CA GLY A 117 25.60 -15.46 4.34
C GLY A 117 25.22 -15.04 5.76
N THR A 118 24.04 -14.43 5.93
CA THR A 118 23.53 -14.03 7.25
C THR A 118 22.57 -15.05 7.87
N GLY A 119 22.08 -16.03 7.10
CA GLY A 119 21.05 -16.99 7.50
C GLY A 119 19.71 -16.30 7.81
N ILE A 120 19.44 -15.17 7.15
CA ILE A 120 18.22 -14.39 7.32
C ILE A 120 17.37 -14.52 6.06
N ALA A 121 16.11 -14.86 6.25
CA ALA A 121 15.12 -14.86 5.19
C ALA A 121 14.07 -13.77 5.40
N THR A 122 13.57 -13.23 4.30
CA THR A 122 12.35 -12.41 4.26
C THR A 122 11.22 -13.31 3.77
N ALA A 123 10.07 -13.27 4.44
CA ALA A 123 8.91 -14.08 4.12
C ALA A 123 7.60 -13.28 4.20
N MET A 124 6.59 -13.72 3.45
CA MET A 124 5.23 -13.17 3.42
C MET A 124 4.27 -14.11 4.14
N ALA A 125 3.51 -13.61 5.10
CA ALA A 125 2.55 -14.41 5.85
C ALA A 125 1.33 -14.80 4.99
N GLU A 126 0.80 -16.00 5.21
CA GLU A 126 -0.26 -16.59 4.37
C GLU A 126 -1.68 -16.09 4.68
N LYS A 127 -1.93 -15.26 5.70
CA LYS A 127 -3.29 -14.71 5.91
C LYS A 127 -3.37 -13.21 5.69
N SER A 128 -2.44 -12.46 6.27
CA SER A 128 -2.45 -10.99 6.24
C SER A 128 -1.59 -10.37 5.14
N LEU A 129 -0.81 -11.17 4.40
CA LEU A 129 0.27 -10.69 3.52
C LEU A 129 1.34 -9.85 4.23
N ALA A 130 1.41 -9.93 5.56
CA ALA A 130 2.41 -9.21 6.34
C ALA A 130 3.81 -9.79 6.10
N PHE A 131 4.81 -8.90 5.94
CA PHE A 131 6.18 -9.35 5.73
C PHE A 131 6.96 -9.46 7.04
N CYS A 132 7.74 -10.53 7.17
CA CYS A 132 8.56 -10.79 8.33
C CYS A 132 9.99 -11.19 7.96
N ARG A 133 10.92 -10.92 8.88
CA ARG A 133 12.30 -11.38 8.83
C ARG A 133 12.47 -12.54 9.78
N LEU A 134 13.07 -13.61 9.29
CA LEU A 134 13.24 -14.86 9.99
C LEU A 134 14.71 -15.22 10.05
N LYS A 135 15.16 -15.71 11.20
CA LYS A 135 16.45 -16.39 11.35
C LYS A 135 16.22 -17.87 11.07
N LEU A 136 16.96 -18.44 10.13
CA LEU A 136 16.87 -19.87 9.82
C LEU A 136 17.85 -20.69 10.67
N LYS A 137 17.52 -21.96 10.91
CA LYS A 137 18.35 -22.90 11.69
C LYS A 137 19.56 -23.42 10.91
N GLY A 138 19.44 -23.54 9.59
CA GLY A 138 20.49 -24.08 8.70
C GLY A 138 21.09 -23.03 7.78
N SER A 139 22.11 -23.46 7.02
CA SER A 139 22.72 -22.70 5.93
C SER A 139 22.15 -23.05 4.55
N ASP A 140 21.17 -23.97 4.50
CA ASP A 140 20.58 -24.40 3.24
C ASP A 140 19.83 -23.25 2.58
N VAL A 141 20.04 -23.13 1.26
CA VAL A 141 19.39 -22.08 0.47
C VAL A 141 17.90 -22.42 0.35
N MET A 142 17.05 -21.61 0.99
CA MET A 142 15.60 -21.71 0.80
C MET A 142 15.19 -21.30 -0.60
N THR A 143 14.17 -21.98 -1.12
CA THR A 143 13.60 -21.66 -2.43
C THR A 143 12.56 -20.55 -2.28
N VAL A 144 12.48 -19.64 -3.25
CA VAL A 144 11.39 -18.66 -3.32
C VAL A 144 10.05 -19.40 -3.36
N ASN A 145 9.02 -18.85 -2.73
CA ASN A 145 7.69 -19.46 -2.55
C ASN A 145 7.65 -20.70 -1.62
N GLN A 146 8.78 -21.11 -1.04
CA GLN A 146 8.76 -22.23 -0.09
C GLN A 146 7.90 -21.87 1.12
N ARG A 147 6.91 -22.72 1.40
CA ARG A 147 6.02 -22.60 2.56
C ARG A 147 6.75 -23.08 3.81
N ILE A 148 6.78 -22.24 4.84
CA ILE A 148 7.45 -22.51 6.12
C ILE A 148 6.52 -22.24 7.29
N TYR A 149 6.67 -23.02 8.36
CA TYR A 149 5.87 -22.86 9.57
C TYR A 149 6.47 -21.77 10.48
N ILE A 150 5.67 -20.73 10.79
CA ILE A 150 6.02 -19.63 11.70
C ILE A 150 5.11 -19.54 12.93
N GLY A 151 4.15 -20.46 13.07
CA GLY A 151 3.18 -20.46 14.16
C GLY A 151 3.80 -20.59 15.56
N LYS A 152 2.98 -20.41 16.59
CA LYS A 152 3.39 -20.33 18.01
C LYS A 152 4.10 -21.58 18.53
N ASP A 153 3.83 -22.74 17.94
CA ASP A 153 4.42 -24.00 18.36
C ASP A 153 5.86 -24.13 17.84
N ALA A 154 6.83 -23.74 18.67
CA ALA A 154 8.24 -23.78 18.32
C ALA A 154 8.75 -25.19 17.94
N SER A 155 8.09 -26.25 18.39
CA SER A 155 8.48 -27.63 18.04
C SER A 155 8.23 -27.97 16.57
N LYS A 156 7.24 -27.31 15.95
CA LYS A 156 6.89 -27.48 14.53
C LYS A 156 7.72 -26.60 13.59
N ARG A 157 8.51 -25.66 14.12
CA ARG A 157 9.41 -24.80 13.35
C ARG A 157 10.66 -25.60 12.96
N THR A 158 10.61 -26.34 11.85
CA THR A 158 11.73 -27.14 11.33
C THR A 158 12.87 -26.26 10.82
N ASP A 159 12.53 -25.21 10.06
CA ASP A 159 13.50 -24.38 9.35
C ASP A 159 13.78 -23.05 10.07
N VAL A 160 12.83 -22.59 10.89
CA VAL A 160 12.85 -21.26 11.52
C VAL A 160 13.41 -21.35 12.95
N ALA A 161 14.49 -20.62 13.21
CA ALA A 161 15.08 -20.48 14.54
C ALA A 161 14.36 -19.42 15.38
N ALA A 162 14.11 -18.24 14.79
CA ALA A 162 13.44 -17.13 15.46
C ALA A 162 12.84 -16.13 14.47
N ILE A 163 11.77 -15.44 14.90
CA ILE A 163 11.23 -14.27 14.18
C ILE A 163 11.99 -13.03 14.65
N ILE A 164 12.72 -12.38 13.74
CA ILE A 164 13.54 -11.20 14.03
C ILE A 164 12.66 -9.94 14.16
N GLY A 165 11.62 -9.85 13.33
CA GLY A 165 10.65 -8.76 13.32
C GLY A 165 9.95 -8.62 11.97
N MET A 166 9.27 -7.49 11.77
CA MET A 166 8.64 -7.16 10.48
C MET A 166 9.69 -6.81 9.41
N ALA A 167 9.38 -7.10 8.17
CA ALA A 167 10.12 -6.63 7.01
C ALA A 167 9.37 -5.46 6.34
N HIS A 168 10.12 -4.62 5.64
CA HIS A 168 9.57 -3.54 4.84
C HIS A 168 9.95 -3.75 3.38
N LEU A 169 9.01 -3.48 2.47
CA LEU A 169 9.16 -3.70 1.03
C LEU A 169 10.30 -2.87 0.41
N ASP A 170 10.56 -1.68 0.94
CA ASP A 170 11.64 -0.78 0.51
C ASP A 170 13.04 -1.40 0.71
N LYS A 171 13.19 -2.28 1.70
CA LYS A 171 14.45 -2.94 2.06
C LYS A 171 14.66 -4.30 1.42
N MET A 172 13.69 -4.80 0.64
CA MET A 172 13.81 -6.06 -0.07
C MET A 172 14.69 -5.91 -1.32
N SER A 173 15.26 -7.01 -1.81
CA SER A 173 15.98 -7.02 -3.08
C SER A 173 15.05 -6.70 -4.26
N ASN A 174 15.63 -6.25 -5.38
CA ASN A 174 14.87 -6.02 -6.61
C ASN A 174 14.21 -7.31 -7.13
N MET A 175 14.88 -8.45 -6.95
CA MET A 175 14.36 -9.75 -7.35
C MET A 175 13.13 -10.12 -6.51
N ALA A 176 13.21 -9.99 -5.19
CA ALA A 176 12.06 -10.23 -4.30
C ALA A 176 10.86 -9.33 -4.63
N ARG A 177 11.08 -8.06 -4.99
CA ARG A 177 10.01 -7.16 -5.46
C ARG A 177 9.40 -7.59 -6.79
N GLN A 178 10.21 -8.09 -7.72
CA GLN A 178 9.73 -8.59 -9.01
C GLN A 178 8.92 -9.89 -8.89
N ASP A 179 9.26 -10.74 -7.91
CA ASP A 179 8.57 -12.02 -7.66
C ASP A 179 7.28 -11.84 -6.84
N LEU A 180 7.14 -10.72 -6.13
CA LEU A 180 6.02 -10.46 -5.21
C LEU A 180 4.64 -10.56 -5.88
N PRO A 181 4.37 -9.98 -7.07
CA PRO A 181 3.07 -10.13 -7.73
C PRO A 181 2.68 -11.59 -7.98
N SER A 182 3.63 -12.43 -8.38
CA SER A 182 3.40 -13.86 -8.63
C SER A 182 3.08 -14.61 -7.33
N LEU A 183 3.74 -14.26 -6.22
CA LEU A 183 3.48 -14.86 -4.92
C LEU A 183 2.11 -14.45 -4.35
N VAL A 184 1.74 -13.18 -4.50
CA VAL A 184 0.42 -12.69 -4.08
C VAL A 184 -0.67 -13.31 -4.96
N GLN A 185 -0.43 -13.49 -6.26
CA GLN A 185 -1.34 -14.19 -7.15
C GLN A 185 -1.59 -15.63 -6.69
N LEU A 186 -0.53 -16.39 -6.36
CA LEU A 186 -0.70 -17.75 -5.85
C LEU A 186 -1.50 -17.78 -4.55
N PHE A 187 -1.25 -16.84 -3.63
CA PHE A 187 -2.06 -16.69 -2.43
C PHE A 187 -3.54 -16.44 -2.74
N ILE A 188 -3.84 -15.58 -3.73
CA ILE A 188 -5.22 -15.33 -4.17
C ILE A 188 -5.84 -16.58 -4.81
N GLU A 189 -5.08 -17.35 -5.57
CA GLU A 189 -5.54 -18.60 -6.18
C GLU A 189 -5.84 -19.68 -5.13
N GLU A 190 -5.02 -19.80 -4.10
CA GLU A 190 -5.23 -20.72 -2.97
C GLU A 190 -6.48 -20.38 -2.15
N HIS A 191 -6.86 -19.10 -2.11
CA HIS A 191 -8.06 -18.59 -1.45
C HIS A 191 -9.10 -18.06 -2.45
N ALA A 192 -9.12 -18.61 -3.67
CA ALA A 192 -9.90 -18.07 -4.79
C ALA A 192 -11.38 -17.88 -4.45
N GLN A 193 -11.99 -18.84 -3.74
CA GLN A 193 -13.40 -18.76 -3.35
C GLN A 193 -13.69 -17.53 -2.48
N TYR A 194 -12.84 -17.27 -1.48
CA TYR A 194 -12.98 -16.11 -0.61
C TYR A 194 -12.97 -14.80 -1.41
N PHE A 195 -12.03 -14.62 -2.33
CA PHE A 195 -11.95 -13.39 -3.13
C PHE A 195 -13.08 -13.25 -4.14
N VAL A 196 -13.58 -14.37 -4.69
CA VAL A 196 -14.79 -14.37 -5.51
C VAL A 196 -15.98 -13.88 -4.71
N ASP A 197 -16.19 -14.38 -3.50
CA ASP A 197 -17.34 -14.04 -2.68
C ASP A 197 -17.24 -12.64 -2.07
N GLU A 198 -16.09 -12.27 -1.53
CA GLU A 198 -15.91 -11.01 -0.78
C GLU A 198 -15.68 -9.80 -1.69
N PHE A 199 -15.05 -9.98 -2.85
CA PHE A 199 -14.80 -8.89 -3.79
C PHE A 199 -15.66 -8.99 -5.04
N TYR A 200 -15.52 -10.06 -5.83
CA TYR A 200 -16.13 -10.08 -7.16
C TYR A 200 -17.65 -10.11 -7.13
N ASN A 201 -18.25 -10.92 -6.27
CA ASN A 201 -19.70 -11.04 -6.16
C ASN A 201 -20.32 -9.81 -5.48
N LYS A 202 -19.67 -9.25 -4.46
CA LYS A 202 -20.13 -8.08 -3.70
C LYS A 202 -19.81 -6.73 -4.34
N ALA A 203 -18.95 -6.68 -5.36
CA ALA A 203 -18.55 -5.42 -5.99
C ALA A 203 -19.75 -4.62 -6.52
N GLY A 204 -19.80 -3.35 -6.15
CA GLY A 204 -20.87 -2.44 -6.56
C GLY A 204 -20.36 -1.08 -7.04
N PRO A 205 -21.27 -0.16 -7.40
CA PRO A 205 -20.91 1.23 -7.67
C PRO A 205 -20.39 1.89 -6.39
N MET A 206 -19.16 2.44 -6.44
CA MET A 206 -18.60 3.24 -5.34
C MET A 206 -19.11 4.68 -5.38
N SER A 207 -19.39 5.18 -6.58
CA SER A 207 -20.00 6.48 -6.81
C SER A 207 -20.89 6.41 -8.06
N LEU A 208 -21.58 7.51 -8.37
CA LEU A 208 -22.36 7.64 -9.61
C LEU A 208 -21.51 7.44 -10.89
N LYS A 209 -20.18 7.60 -10.80
CA LYS A 209 -19.27 7.56 -11.95
C LYS A 209 -18.28 6.40 -11.94
N GLN A 210 -18.17 5.66 -10.83
CA GLN A 210 -17.08 4.69 -10.64
C GLN A 210 -17.59 3.41 -9.99
N HIS A 211 -17.26 2.27 -10.59
CA HIS A 211 -17.51 0.93 -10.06
C HIS A 211 -16.30 0.38 -9.29
N SER A 212 -16.52 -0.49 -8.30
CA SER A 212 -15.45 -1.09 -7.48
C SER A 212 -14.44 -1.90 -8.30
N TYR A 213 -14.88 -2.54 -9.39
CA TYR A 213 -13.98 -3.23 -10.32
C TYR A 213 -12.93 -2.31 -10.97
N GLU A 214 -13.21 -1.01 -11.07
CA GLU A 214 -12.26 -0.04 -11.62
C GLU A 214 -11.09 0.26 -10.66
N LEU A 215 -11.10 -0.30 -9.45
CA LEU A 215 -9.93 -0.33 -8.59
C LEU A 215 -8.86 -1.30 -9.10
N LEU A 216 -9.24 -2.30 -9.88
CA LEU A 216 -8.26 -3.22 -10.44
C LEU A 216 -7.42 -2.50 -11.52
N PRO A 217 -6.09 -2.69 -11.51
CA PRO A 217 -5.21 -2.24 -12.59
C PRO A 217 -5.75 -2.68 -13.95
N ASP A 218 -5.57 -1.86 -14.98
CA ASP A 218 -6.04 -2.13 -16.34
C ASP A 218 -7.55 -2.39 -16.52
N VAL A 219 -8.39 -2.17 -15.48
CA VAL A 219 -9.86 -2.28 -15.55
C VAL A 219 -10.48 -0.89 -15.61
N GLY A 220 -10.72 -0.39 -16.82
CA GLY A 220 -11.48 0.84 -17.02
C GLY A 220 -13.01 0.63 -17.02
N PRO A 221 -13.80 1.72 -17.18
CA PRO A 221 -15.26 1.68 -17.13
C PRO A 221 -15.91 0.68 -18.10
N VAL A 222 -15.31 0.47 -19.28
CA VAL A 222 -15.81 -0.49 -20.28
C VAL A 222 -15.66 -1.92 -19.76
N LYS A 223 -14.48 -2.29 -19.25
CA LYS A 223 -14.23 -3.62 -18.71
C LYS A 223 -15.06 -3.87 -17.46
N ALA A 224 -15.14 -2.89 -16.55
CA ALA A 224 -15.99 -2.97 -15.36
C ALA A 224 -17.46 -3.23 -15.71
N ARG A 225 -18.03 -2.54 -16.71
CA ARG A 225 -19.39 -2.81 -17.19
C ARG A 225 -19.55 -4.21 -17.77
N ASN A 226 -18.52 -4.73 -18.46
CA ASN A 226 -18.56 -6.09 -18.99
C ASN A 226 -18.53 -7.12 -17.86
N MET A 227 -17.73 -6.91 -16.81
CA MET A 227 -17.70 -7.74 -15.62
C MET A 227 -19.06 -7.75 -14.89
N VAL A 228 -19.70 -6.58 -14.75
CA VAL A 228 -21.05 -6.48 -14.16
C VAL A 228 -22.05 -7.27 -15.00
N LYS A 229 -22.05 -7.11 -16.32
CA LYS A 229 -22.94 -7.89 -17.21
C LYS A 229 -22.69 -9.39 -17.11
N ALA A 230 -21.43 -9.82 -17.03
CA ALA A 230 -21.08 -11.22 -16.85
C ALA A 230 -21.63 -11.78 -15.53
N ARG A 231 -21.52 -11.02 -14.44
CA ARG A 231 -22.11 -11.38 -13.14
C ARG A 231 -23.63 -11.46 -13.23
N ASP A 232 -24.27 -10.44 -13.80
CA ASP A 232 -25.74 -10.36 -13.87
C ASP A 232 -26.35 -11.50 -14.72
N GLN A 233 -25.58 -12.09 -15.64
CA GLN A 233 -25.99 -13.27 -16.42
C GLN A 233 -26.08 -14.55 -15.59
N VAL A 234 -25.20 -14.71 -14.60
CA VAL A 234 -25.13 -15.91 -13.73
C VAL A 234 -25.68 -15.68 -12.33
N GLY A 235 -25.97 -14.42 -11.98
CA GLY A 235 -26.35 -13.98 -10.64
C GLY A 235 -25.13 -13.77 -9.74
N VAL A 236 -24.36 -14.83 -9.53
CA VAL A 236 -23.09 -14.82 -8.77
C VAL A 236 -22.09 -15.75 -9.45
N PHE A 237 -20.81 -15.40 -9.42
CA PHE A 237 -19.76 -16.29 -9.87
C PHE A 237 -19.55 -17.39 -8.82
N ALA A 238 -19.56 -18.65 -9.25
CA ALA A 238 -19.27 -19.81 -8.42
C ALA A 238 -17.78 -20.03 -8.19
N SER A 239 -16.92 -19.53 -9.10
CA SER A 239 -15.46 -19.71 -9.01
C SER A 239 -14.69 -18.62 -9.76
N MET A 240 -13.38 -18.54 -9.48
CA MET A 240 -12.47 -17.63 -10.19
C MET A 240 -12.36 -18.00 -11.68
N ASP A 241 -12.44 -19.28 -12.01
CA ASP A 241 -12.40 -19.76 -13.40
C ASP A 241 -13.64 -19.33 -14.19
N GLU A 242 -14.83 -19.42 -13.59
CA GLU A 242 -16.07 -18.94 -14.19
C GLU A 242 -16.02 -17.43 -14.43
N LEU A 243 -15.56 -16.66 -13.43
CA LEU A 243 -15.32 -15.23 -13.58
C LEU A 243 -14.38 -14.93 -14.75
N ASN A 244 -13.23 -15.62 -14.82
CA ASN A 244 -12.23 -15.41 -15.87
C ASN A 244 -12.81 -15.71 -17.26
N ALA A 245 -13.55 -16.80 -17.39
CA ALA A 245 -14.15 -17.22 -18.66
C ALA A 245 -15.24 -16.25 -19.14
N LEU A 246 -16.15 -15.85 -18.25
CA LEU A 246 -17.30 -14.99 -18.62
C LEU A 246 -16.89 -13.54 -18.83
N ALA A 247 -16.08 -12.98 -17.93
CA ALA A 247 -15.63 -11.60 -18.02
C ALA A 247 -14.42 -11.39 -18.94
N LYS A 248 -13.75 -12.48 -19.38
CA LYS A 248 -12.53 -12.46 -20.20
C LYS A 248 -11.40 -11.67 -19.54
N ILE A 249 -11.19 -11.94 -18.26
CA ILE A 249 -10.15 -11.32 -17.43
C ILE A 249 -9.29 -12.39 -16.76
N LYS A 250 -8.26 -11.94 -16.06
CA LYS A 250 -7.47 -12.76 -15.15
C LYS A 250 -7.64 -12.20 -13.73
N GLY A 251 -8.70 -12.59 -13.05
CA GLY A 251 -9.11 -12.02 -11.77
C GLY A 251 -7.99 -12.05 -10.73
N ALA A 252 -7.40 -13.23 -10.50
CA ALA A 252 -6.32 -13.38 -9.52
C ALA A 252 -5.10 -12.48 -9.81
N GLU A 253 -4.66 -12.41 -11.08
CA GLU A 253 -3.54 -11.57 -11.51
C GLU A 253 -3.85 -10.07 -11.29
N LEU A 254 -5.05 -9.62 -11.67
CA LEU A 254 -5.47 -8.22 -11.50
C LEU A 254 -5.56 -7.82 -10.02
N LEU A 255 -6.12 -8.71 -9.19
CA LEU A 255 -6.23 -8.46 -7.75
C LEU A 255 -4.85 -8.49 -7.08
N ALA A 256 -3.95 -9.37 -7.51
CA ALA A 256 -2.57 -9.42 -7.03
C ALA A 256 -1.81 -8.12 -7.34
N GLN A 257 -1.91 -7.63 -8.57
CA GLN A 257 -1.32 -6.35 -8.96
C GLN A 257 -1.86 -5.20 -8.10
N ARG A 258 -3.18 -5.16 -7.87
CA ARG A 258 -3.79 -4.15 -6.99
C ARG A 258 -3.24 -4.21 -5.56
N PHE A 259 -3.12 -5.41 -5.00
CA PHE A 259 -2.57 -5.57 -3.64
C PHE A 259 -1.13 -5.09 -3.56
N VAL A 260 -0.29 -5.42 -4.56
CA VAL A 260 1.10 -4.95 -4.59
C VAL A 260 1.16 -3.43 -4.71
N GLU A 261 0.37 -2.82 -5.60
CA GLU A 261 0.28 -1.34 -5.71
C GLU A 261 -0.12 -0.69 -4.38
N GLU A 262 -1.10 -1.26 -3.66
CA GLU A 262 -1.50 -0.75 -2.35
C GLU A 262 -0.43 -0.92 -1.28
N ILE A 263 0.35 -2.01 -1.32
CA ILE A 263 1.43 -2.26 -0.37
C ILE A 263 2.58 -1.27 -0.62
N GLU A 264 2.89 -0.98 -1.89
CA GLU A 264 3.90 -0.01 -2.31
C GLU A 264 3.47 1.43 -2.00
N ASP A 265 2.24 1.79 -2.33
CA ASP A 265 1.67 3.11 -2.11
C ASP A 265 0.50 3.08 -1.11
N LYS A 266 0.82 3.42 0.14
CA LYS A 266 -0.16 3.52 1.22
C LYS A 266 -1.14 4.68 1.07
N THR A 267 -0.91 5.60 0.14
CA THR A 267 -1.81 6.73 -0.14
C THR A 267 -2.91 6.36 -1.12
N LEU A 268 -2.78 5.21 -1.80
CA LEU A 268 -3.79 4.71 -2.71
C LEU A 268 -5.05 4.35 -1.93
N VAL A 269 -6.14 5.05 -2.20
CA VAL A 269 -7.45 4.83 -1.57
C VAL A 269 -8.54 4.67 -2.66
N PRO A 270 -9.57 3.84 -2.43
CA PRO A 270 -9.75 2.90 -1.30
C PRO A 270 -8.79 1.71 -1.34
N ARG A 271 -8.56 1.06 -0.18
CA ARG A 271 -7.64 -0.08 -0.04
C ARG A 271 -8.38 -1.39 0.07
N LEU A 272 -8.24 -2.25 -0.94
CA LEU A 272 -8.80 -3.60 -0.94
C LEU A 272 -8.07 -4.53 0.05
N THR A 273 -6.77 -4.30 0.28
CA THR A 273 -5.99 -5.04 1.27
C THR A 273 -6.53 -4.89 2.69
N GLU A 274 -7.05 -3.72 3.06
CA GLU A 274 -7.67 -3.50 4.38
C GLU A 274 -9.09 -4.07 4.48
N LEU A 275 -9.77 -4.22 3.34
CA LEU A 275 -11.12 -4.76 3.27
C LEU A 275 -11.15 -6.29 3.23
N LEU A 276 -10.18 -6.90 2.54
CA LEU A 276 -10.18 -8.31 2.18
C LEU A 276 -9.14 -9.14 2.96
N LEU A 277 -8.35 -8.53 3.84
CA LEU A 277 -7.35 -9.24 4.65
C LEU A 277 -7.55 -8.94 6.15
N PRO A 278 -7.19 -9.87 7.05
CA PRO A 278 -6.68 -11.21 6.75
C PRO A 278 -7.76 -12.15 6.20
N VAL A 279 -7.35 -13.17 5.44
CA VAL A 279 -8.26 -14.25 5.05
C VAL A 279 -8.52 -15.13 6.27
N GLU A 280 -9.73 -15.01 6.83
CA GLU A 280 -10.23 -15.93 7.86
C GLU A 280 -10.83 -17.15 7.16
N ALA A 281 -10.10 -18.27 7.22
CA ALA A 281 -10.55 -19.58 6.77
C ALA A 281 -11.34 -20.31 7.87
#